data_AF-A0A1X1TMS9-F1
#
_entry.id   AF-A0A1X1TMS9-F1
#
_cell.length_a   1.000
_cell.length_b   1.000
_cell.length_c   1.000
_cell.angle_alpha   90.00
_cell.angle_beta   90.00
_cell.angle_gamma   90.00
#
_symmetry.space_group_name_H-M   'P 1'
#
loop_
_entity.id
_entity.type
_entity.pdbx_description
1 polymer ?
#
loop_
_entity_poly.entity_id
_entity_poly.type
_entity_poly.pdbx_seq_one_letter_code
_entity_poly.pdbx_strand_id
1 'polypeptide(L)' 'MDWNVFVESLVAMMGLAIGIDYSLLIVRRYREELSAGMVPRQAIVRTLETAGRTALFRA' A
#
# COMPACT_ATOMS: atom_id res chain seq x y z
N MET A 1 34.00 7.84 -0.45
CA MET A 1 32.82 8.19 0.38
C MET A 1 31.61 8.05 -0.53
N ASP A 2 31.35 6.82 -0.99
CA ASP A 2 30.45 6.54 -2.13
C ASP A 2 29.24 5.69 -1.70
N TRP A 3 29.37 5.03 -0.54
CA TRP A 3 28.33 4.25 0.10
C TRP A 3 27.10 5.06 0.45
N ASN A 4 27.26 6.34 0.84
CA ASN A 4 26.11 7.18 1.20
C ASN A 4 25.20 7.45 -0.01
N VAL A 5 25.79 7.78 -1.17
CA VAL A 5 25.05 8.03 -2.42
C VAL A 5 24.35 6.77 -2.92
N PHE A 6 25.01 5.61 -2.79
CA PHE A 6 24.42 4.31 -3.14
C PHE A 6 23.24 3.96 -2.23
N VAL A 7 23.38 4.13 -0.91
CA VAL A 7 22.31 3.87 0.06
C VAL A 7 21.13 4.82 -0.15
N GLU A 8 21.37 6.11 -0.41
CA GLU A 8 20.31 7.08 -0.72
C GLU A 8 19.50 6.69 -1.97
N SER A 9 20.20 6.30 -3.04
CA SER A 9 19.57 5.85 -4.28
C SER A 9 18.75 4.58 -4.08
N LEU A 10 19.26 3.63 -3.29
CA LEU A 10 18.54 2.41 -2.93
C LEU A 10 17.31 2.70 -2.08
N VAL A 11 17.41 3.56 -1.06
CA VAL A 11 16.27 3.95 -0.21
C VAL A 11 15.18 4.61 -1.04
N ALA A 12 15.54 5.50 -1.96
CA ALA A 12 14.57 6.12 -2.86
C ALA A 12 13.87 5.10 -3.76
N MET A 13 14.63 4.18 -4.37
CA MET A 13 14.08 3.14 -5.25
C MET A 13 13.17 2.17 -4.48
N MET A 14 13.60 1.72 -3.30
CA MET A 14 12.82 0.84 -2.44
C MET A 14 11.58 1.54 -1.91
N GLY A 15 11.69 2.79 -1.45
CA GLY A 15 10.56 3.57 -0.95
C GLY A 15 9.48 3.78 -2.02
N LEU A 16 9.90 4.03 -3.27
CA LEU A 16 8.98 4.12 -4.40
C LEU A 16 8.32 2.76 -4.71
N ALA A 17 9.10 1.68 -4.81
CA ALA A 17 8.57 0.36 -5.12
C ALA A 17 7.54 -0.09 -4.07
N ILE A 18 7.90 0.02 -2.79
CA ILE A 18 7.05 -0.34 -1.66
C ILE A 18 5.79 0.54 -1.60
N GLY A 19 5.94 1.85 -1.81
CA GLY A 19 4.82 2.79 -1.81
C GLY A 19 3.80 2.53 -2.94
N ILE A 20 4.29 2.18 -4.13
CA ILE A 20 3.44 1.82 -5.27
C ILE A 20 2.69 0.52 -4.98
N ASP A 21 3.40 -0.52 -4.52
CA ASP A 21 2.79 -1.82 -4.24
C ASP A 21 1.68 -1.72 -3.17
N TYR A 22 1.90 -0.95 -2.11
CA TYR A 22 0.86 -0.72 -1.09
C TYR A 22 -0.32 0.08 -1.61
N SER A 23 -0.06 1.14 -2.39
CA SER A 23 -1.13 1.94 -2.98
C SER A 23 -2.02 1.09 -3.88
N LEU A 24 -1.41 0.24 -4.71
CA LEU A 24 -2.13 -0.69 -5.59
C LEU A 24 -2.92 -1.73 -4.80
N LEU A 25 -2.34 -2.32 -3.75
CA LEU A 25 -3.03 -3.27 -2.89
C LEU A 25 -4.28 -2.66 -2.25
N ILE A 26 -4.15 -1.47 -1.66
CA ILE A 26 -5.26 -0.77 -1.01
C ILE A 26 -6.34 -0.37 -2.02
N VAL A 27 -5.95 0.19 -3.16
CA VAL A 27 -6.91 0.60 -4.21
C VAL A 27 -7.61 -0.62 -4.80
N ARG A 28 -6.90 -1.71 -5.07
CA ARG A 28 -7.49 -2.96 -5.56
C ARG A 28 -8.53 -3.48 -4.58
N ARG A 29 -8.21 -3.53 -3.29
CA ARG A 29 -9.14 -4.02 -2.27
C ARG A 29 -10.34 -3.10 -2.09
N TYR A 30 -10.13 -1.79 -2.09
CA TYR A 30 -11.21 -0.82 -2.04
C TYR A 30 -12.18 -0.95 -3.23
N ARG A 31 -11.63 -1.16 -4.43
CA ARG A 31 -12.44 -1.41 -5.63
C ARG A 31 -13.21 -2.75 -5.55
N GLU A 32 -12.63 -3.80 -4.98
CA GLU A 32 -13.33 -5.06 -4.73
C GLU A 32 -14.53 -4.85 -3.81
N GLU A 33 -14.36 -4.14 -2.68
CA GLU A 33 -15.45 -3.88 -1.72
C GLU A 33 -16.55 -2.98 -2.34
N LEU A 34 -16.18 -1.98 -3.16
CA LEU A 34 -17.16 -1.19 -3.92
C LEU A 34 -17.92 -2.03 -4.95
N SER A 35 -17.22 -2.92 -5.67
CA SER A 35 -17.85 -3.82 -6.65
C SER A 35 -18.80 -4.83 -6.01
N ALA A 36 -18.58 -5.15 -4.73
CA ALA A 36 -19.49 -5.95 -3.91
C ALA A 36 -20.74 -5.17 -3.44
N GLY A 37 -20.92 -3.92 -3.88
CA GLY A 37 -22.09 -3.09 -3.59
C GLY A 37 -22.00 -2.30 -2.29
N MET A 38 -20.83 -2.23 -1.64
CA MET A 38 -20.68 -1.44 -0.42
C MET A 38 -20.69 0.07 -0.71
N VAL A 39 -21.27 0.83 0.21
CA VAL A 39 -21.17 2.29 0.19
C VAL A 39 -19.72 2.72 0.45
N PRO A 40 -19.24 3.83 -0.15
CA PRO A 40 -17.83 4.25 -0.08
C PRO A 40 -17.24 4.28 1.33
N ARG A 41 -17.99 4.79 2.30
CA ARG A 41 -17.57 4.84 3.71
C ARG A 41 -17.37 3.45 4.32
N GLN A 42 -18.20 2.48 3.99
CA GLN A 42 -18.07 1.12 4.51
C GLN A 42 -16.96 0.35 3.78
N ALA A 43 -16.84 0.55 2.47
CA ALA A 43 -15.79 -0.06 1.65
C ALA A 43 -14.38 0.32 2.15
N ILE A 44 -14.14 1.58 2.52
CA ILE A 44 -12.83 2.01 3.01
C ILE A 44 -12.52 1.42 4.39
N VAL A 45 -13.50 1.37 5.30
CA VAL A 45 -13.34 0.75 6.63
C VAL A 45 -12.96 -0.72 6.48
N ARG A 46 -13.70 -1.47 5.66
CA ARG A 46 -13.45 -2.91 5.45
C ARG A 46 -12.14 -3.19 4.72
N THR A 47 -11.75 -2.30 3.80
CA THR A 47 -10.43 -2.34 3.15
C THR A 47 -9.30 -2.19 4.17
N LEU A 48 -9.42 -1.26 5.10
CA LEU A 48 -8.41 -1.05 6.15
C LEU A 48 -8.37 -2.19 7.16
N GLU A 49 -9.52 -2.78 7.52
CA GLU A 49 -9.60 -3.94 8.41
C GLU A 49 -8.90 -5.18 7.83
N THR A 50 -9.02 -5.39 6.51
CA THR A 50 -8.51 -6.59 5.83
C THR A 50 -7.13 -6.38 5.21
N ALA A 51 -7.00 -5.44 4.26
CA ALA A 51 -5.76 -5.17 3.56
C ALA A 51 -4.86 -4.17 4.30
N GLY A 52 -5.42 -3.25 5.08
CA GLY A 52 -4.64 -2.27 5.84
C GLY A 52 -3.72 -2.92 6.86
N ARG A 53 -4.21 -3.92 7.60
CA ARG A 53 -3.36 -4.72 8.50
C ARG A 53 -2.33 -5.56 7.74
N THR A 54 -2.69 -6.21 6.65
CA THR A 54 -1.72 -6.99 5.86
C THR A 54 -0.60 -6.11 5.29
N ALA A 55 -0.92 -4.88 4.85
CA ALA A 55 0.06 -3.92 4.38
C ALA A 55 1.01 -3.46 5.50
N LEU A 56 0.48 -3.13 6.69
CA LEU A 56 1.27 -2.66 7.83
C LEU A 56 2.09 -3.74 8.53
N PHE A 57 1.61 -4.99 8.56
CA PHE A 57 2.25 -6.09 9.30
C PHE A 57 3.18 -6.97 8.46
N ARG A 58 3.24 -6.78 7.14
CA ARG A 58 4.16 -7.52 6.24
C ARG A 58 5.34 -6.68 5.74
N ALA A 59 5.57 -5.51 6.35
CA ALA A 59 6.78 -4.70 6.17
C ALA A 59 7.90 -5.17 7.12
#